data_AF-A0A845MMC0-F1
#
_entry.id   AF-A0A845MMC0-F1
#
_cell.length_a   1.000
_cell.length_b   1.000
_cell.length_c   1.000
_cell.angle_alpha   90.00
_cell.angle_beta   90.00
_cell.angle_gamma   90.00
#
_symmetry.space_group_name_H-M   'P 1'
#
loop_
_entity.id
_entity.type
_entity.pdbx_description
1 polymer ?
#
loop_
_entity_poly.entity_id
_entity_poly.type
_entity_poly.pdbx_seq_one_letter_code
_entity_poly.pdbx_strand_id
1 'polypeptide(L)'
;MLRILSLCSVLALAGCASTGMYDAPGGDGLATLSIDNQLSAPADDATDSGWQMPTSSDAKASLFKVDGERISEQAGAESVQLEPGKHSIEVFADQGGILRFGKFRYSFVENGTYQVRITAAGGKDDYTLELIEAGAPDTVLKTKNF
;
A
#
# COMPACT_ATOMS: atom_id res chain seq x y z
N MET A 1 -5.16 -48.45 -31.99
CA MET A 1 -5.91 -47.28 -31.48
C MET A 1 -5.47 -47.01 -30.05
N LEU A 2 -4.45 -46.18 -29.86
CA LEU A 2 -3.99 -45.68 -28.56
C LEU A 2 -3.07 -44.51 -28.90
N ARG A 3 -3.31 -43.29 -28.37
CA ARG A 3 -2.49 -42.04 -28.40
C ARG A 3 -3.26 -40.74 -28.69
N ILE A 4 -4.49 -40.55 -28.20
CA ILE A 4 -5.15 -39.22 -28.28
C ILE A 4 -5.66 -38.70 -26.91
N LEU A 5 -5.50 -39.46 -25.83
CA LEU A 5 -6.15 -39.15 -24.54
C LEU A 5 -5.23 -38.53 -23.48
N SER A 6 -4.40 -37.54 -23.82
CA SER A 6 -3.51 -36.91 -22.82
C SER A 6 -3.20 -35.43 -23.08
N LEU A 7 -4.20 -34.63 -23.49
CA LEU A 7 -3.98 -33.20 -23.74
C LEU A 7 -5.09 -32.27 -23.23
N CYS A 8 -5.90 -32.69 -22.25
CA CYS A 8 -7.00 -31.86 -21.72
C CYS A 8 -6.84 -31.43 -20.24
N SER A 9 -5.73 -31.75 -19.58
CA SER A 9 -5.61 -31.58 -18.11
C SER A 9 -4.74 -30.41 -17.62
N VAL A 10 -4.35 -29.47 -18.49
CA VAL A 10 -3.40 -28.39 -18.10
C VAL A 10 -4.06 -27.00 -17.99
N LEU A 11 -5.38 -26.86 -18.20
CA LEU A 11 -6.05 -25.55 -18.19
C LEU A 11 -6.70 -25.14 -16.85
N ALA A 12 -6.61 -25.95 -15.80
CA ALA A 12 -7.32 -25.71 -14.53
C ALA A 12 -6.46 -25.04 -13.43
N LEU A 13 -5.34 -24.39 -13.77
CA LEU A 13 -4.50 -23.65 -12.81
C LEU A 13 -4.43 -22.14 -13.08
N ALA A 14 -5.26 -21.60 -13.99
CA ALA A 14 -5.53 -20.16 -14.07
C ALA A 14 -6.51 -19.74 -12.96
N GLY A 15 -6.16 -20.05 -11.70
CA GLY A 15 -6.86 -19.56 -10.52
C GLY A 15 -6.60 -18.06 -10.38
N CYS A 16 -7.53 -17.26 -10.88
CA CYS A 16 -7.85 -15.90 -10.44
C CYS A 16 -6.66 -15.02 -10.06
N ALA A 17 -5.92 -14.51 -11.06
CA ALA A 17 -5.36 -13.18 -10.91
C ALA A 17 -6.54 -12.20 -10.88
N SER A 18 -7.14 -11.93 -9.72
CA SER A 18 -8.12 -10.86 -9.59
C SER A 18 -7.38 -9.54 -9.82
N THR A 19 -7.46 -9.02 -11.04
CA THR A 19 -7.15 -7.62 -11.33
C THR A 19 -8.36 -6.75 -10.95
N GLY A 20 -9.01 -7.07 -9.83
CA GLY A 20 -10.22 -6.42 -9.35
C GLY A 20 -9.93 -5.04 -8.75
N MET A 21 -10.92 -4.16 -8.84
CA MET A 21 -10.96 -2.96 -8.02
C MET A 21 -11.51 -3.35 -6.65
N TYR A 22 -10.93 -2.77 -5.61
CA TYR A 22 -11.39 -2.93 -4.24
C TYR A 22 -12.82 -2.41 -4.13
N ASP A 23 -13.69 -3.29 -3.64
CA ASP A 23 -15.05 -2.91 -3.28
C ASP A 23 -15.08 -2.64 -1.78
N ALA A 24 -15.35 -1.39 -1.40
CA ALA A 24 -15.36 -1.01 0.00
C ALA A 24 -16.51 -1.75 0.73
N PRO A 25 -16.24 -2.38 1.88
CA PRO A 25 -17.27 -3.09 2.61
C PRO A 25 -18.34 -2.11 3.10
N GLY A 26 -19.58 -2.61 3.18
CA GLY A 26 -20.70 -1.88 3.78
C GLY A 26 -21.21 -2.60 5.01
N GLY A 27 -21.67 -1.86 6.01
CA GLY A 27 -22.20 -2.40 7.26
C GLY A 27 -21.67 -1.69 8.49
N ASP A 28 -21.99 -2.24 9.66
CA ASP A 28 -21.52 -1.75 10.96
C ASP A 28 -20.21 -2.46 11.36
N GLY A 29 -19.45 -1.85 12.27
CA GLY A 29 -18.26 -2.49 12.84
C GLY A 29 -16.98 -2.39 12.00
N LEU A 30 -17.00 -1.62 10.92
CA LEU A 30 -15.85 -1.52 10.01
C LEU A 30 -14.63 -0.85 10.67
N ALA A 31 -13.45 -1.36 10.36
CA ALA A 31 -12.19 -0.75 10.76
C ALA A 31 -11.80 0.34 9.75
N THR A 32 -11.22 1.44 10.23
CA THR A 32 -10.66 2.49 9.37
C THR A 32 -9.15 2.39 9.36
N LEU A 33 -8.57 2.39 8.16
CA LEU A 33 -7.12 2.46 7.96
C LEU A 33 -6.80 3.69 7.11
N SER A 34 -5.96 4.58 7.63
CA SER A 34 -5.48 5.75 6.89
C SER A 34 -3.95 5.81 6.80
N ILE A 35 -3.46 6.69 5.94
CA ILE A 35 -2.03 6.96 5.77
C ILE A 35 -1.66 8.22 6.53
N ASP A 36 -0.59 8.11 7.31
CA ASP A 36 0.14 9.21 7.92
C ASP A 36 1.46 9.39 7.14
N ASN A 37 1.43 10.27 6.13
CA ASN A 37 2.59 10.54 5.28
C ASN A 37 3.54 11.51 5.99
N GLN A 38 4.67 10.98 6.46
CA GLN A 38 5.74 11.75 7.11
C GLN A 38 6.96 11.93 6.19
N LEU A 39 6.80 11.66 4.89
CA LEU A 39 7.84 11.92 3.91
C LEU A 39 7.93 13.41 3.63
N SER A 40 9.15 13.90 3.49
CA SER A 40 9.43 15.27 3.05
C SER A 40 9.96 15.25 1.62
N ALA A 41 9.65 16.29 0.85
CA ALA A 41 10.28 16.48 -0.45
C ALA A 41 11.81 16.39 -0.33
N PRO A 42 12.52 15.83 -1.33
CA PRO A 42 13.97 15.90 -1.35
C PRO A 42 14.43 17.35 -1.19
N ALA A 43 15.55 17.57 -0.49
CA ALA A 43 16.14 18.90 -0.47
C ALA A 43 16.50 19.31 -1.91
N ASP A 44 16.07 20.51 -2.32
CA ASP A 44 16.51 21.13 -3.56
C ASP A 44 18.03 21.36 -3.47
N ASP A 45 18.84 20.43 -3.99
CA ASP A 45 20.26 20.67 -4.29
C ASP A 45 20.37 21.55 -5.56
N ALA A 46 19.62 22.66 -5.59
CA ALA A 46 19.56 23.59 -6.71
C ALA A 46 20.76 24.55 -6.69
N THR A 47 21.91 24.05 -7.13
CA THR A 47 22.89 24.88 -7.85
C THR A 47 22.94 24.41 -9.30
N ASP A 48 21.99 24.83 -10.15
CA ASP A 48 22.33 25.21 -11.52
C ASP A 48 21.16 25.82 -12.30
N SER A 49 21.45 26.92 -12.99
CA SER A 49 20.57 27.66 -13.90
C SER A 49 20.34 26.91 -15.22
N GLY A 50 19.60 25.80 -15.18
CA GLY A 50 19.18 25.03 -16.35
C GLY A 50 17.68 24.69 -16.31
N TRP A 51 17.06 24.50 -17.47
CA TRP A 51 15.66 24.09 -17.60
C TRP A 51 15.31 22.94 -16.64
N GLN A 52 14.49 23.23 -15.63
CA GLN A 52 14.01 22.24 -14.68
C GLN A 52 12.93 21.38 -15.35
N MET A 53 13.13 20.05 -15.32
CA MET A 53 12.04 19.12 -15.59
C MET A 53 10.96 19.31 -14.52
N PRO A 54 9.66 19.27 -14.87
CA PRO A 54 8.60 19.17 -13.88
C PRO A 54 8.68 17.79 -13.23
N THR A 55 9.48 17.65 -12.19
CA THR A 55 9.38 16.52 -11.26
C THR A 55 8.16 16.78 -10.38
N SER A 56 7.31 15.78 -10.12
CA SER A 56 6.31 15.94 -9.05
C SER A 56 7.08 16.18 -7.75
N SER A 57 7.04 17.42 -7.27
CA SER A 57 7.84 17.93 -6.17
C SER A 57 7.49 17.33 -4.81
N ASP A 58 6.40 16.58 -4.74
CA ASP A 58 5.76 16.28 -3.47
C ASP A 58 6.02 14.82 -3.10
N ALA A 59 6.66 14.62 -1.96
CA ALA A 59 6.78 13.30 -1.39
C ALA A 59 5.40 12.78 -0.96
N LYS A 60 4.98 11.64 -1.49
CA LYS A 60 3.63 11.11 -1.34
C LYS A 60 3.67 9.67 -0.85
N ALA A 61 2.76 9.34 0.07
CA ALA A 61 2.44 7.97 0.39
C ALA A 61 0.92 7.73 0.32
N SER A 62 0.49 6.55 -0.10
CA SER A 62 -0.94 6.20 -0.14
C SER A 62 -1.16 4.69 -0.09
N LEU A 63 -2.38 4.30 0.30
CA LEU A 63 -2.85 2.91 0.22
C LEU A 63 -3.06 2.54 -1.25
N PHE A 64 -2.51 1.40 -1.66
CA PHE A 64 -2.52 0.94 -3.05
C PHE A 64 -3.46 -0.23 -3.28
N LYS A 65 -3.38 -1.26 -2.42
CA LYS A 65 -4.23 -2.45 -2.50
C LYS A 65 -4.68 -2.93 -1.13
N VAL A 66 -5.86 -3.55 -1.12
CA VAL A 66 -6.37 -4.39 -0.04
C VAL A 66 -6.58 -5.78 -0.60
N ASP A 67 -5.99 -6.80 0.02
CA ASP A 67 -6.11 -8.22 -0.35
C ASP A 67 -5.79 -8.56 -1.81
N GLY A 68 -4.96 -7.72 -2.45
CA GLY A 68 -4.55 -7.87 -3.84
C GLY A 68 -5.38 -7.05 -4.83
N GLU A 69 -6.49 -6.49 -4.39
CA GLU A 69 -7.38 -5.63 -5.18
C GLU A 69 -6.95 -4.17 -5.08
N ARG A 70 -6.97 -3.46 -6.21
CA ARG A 70 -6.54 -2.05 -6.25
C ARG A 70 -7.59 -1.16 -5.63
N ILE A 71 -7.18 -0.23 -4.76
CA ILE A 71 -8.14 0.70 -4.12
C ILE A 71 -8.65 1.76 -5.11
N SER A 72 -7.81 2.17 -6.04
CA SER A 72 -8.12 3.21 -7.02
C SER A 72 -7.48 2.91 -8.37
N GLU A 73 -8.15 3.35 -9.43
CA GLU A 73 -7.57 3.44 -10.78
C GLU A 73 -6.40 4.44 -10.80
N GLN A 74 -6.42 5.42 -9.89
CA GLN A 74 -5.39 6.46 -9.75
C GLN A 74 -4.31 6.06 -8.72
N ALA A 75 -3.53 7.06 -8.26
CA ALA A 75 -2.42 6.95 -7.32
C ALA A 75 -2.86 6.64 -5.86
N GLY A 76 -3.70 5.61 -5.67
CA GLY A 76 -4.12 5.11 -4.35
C GLY A 76 -5.17 5.96 -3.64
N ALA A 77 -5.36 5.69 -2.34
CA ALA A 77 -6.23 6.44 -1.44
C ALA A 77 -5.54 6.73 -0.09
N GLU A 78 -5.94 7.80 0.57
CA GLU A 78 -5.43 8.17 1.89
C GLU A 78 -6.09 7.41 3.03
N SER A 79 -7.30 6.87 2.80
CA SER A 79 -8.07 6.12 3.79
C SER A 79 -8.95 5.08 3.10
N VAL A 80 -9.17 3.95 3.78
CA VAL A 80 -10.12 2.90 3.40
C VAL A 80 -10.83 2.35 4.64
N GLN A 81 -12.03 1.82 4.42
CA GLN A 81 -12.70 0.97 5.40
C GLN A 81 -12.37 -0.49 5.12
N LEU A 82 -12.25 -1.30 6.16
CA LEU A 82 -11.93 -2.72 6.12
C LEU A 82 -12.94 -3.48 6.98
N GLU A 83 -13.25 -4.72 6.59
CA GLU A 83 -13.93 -5.61 7.52
C GLU A 83 -13.00 -5.95 8.71
N PRO A 84 -13.56 -6.36 9.86
CA PRO A 84 -12.77 -6.94 10.93
C PRO A 84 -12.11 -8.23 10.47
N GLY A 85 -10.87 -8.45 10.89
CA GLY A 85 -10.12 -9.65 10.56
C GLY A 85 -8.83 -9.37 9.79
N LYS A 86 -8.32 -10.42 9.15
CA LYS A 86 -6.96 -10.43 8.62
C LYS A 86 -6.94 -9.94 7.18
N HIS A 87 -6.34 -8.77 6.97
CA HIS A 87 -6.16 -8.17 5.65
C HIS A 87 -4.69 -8.05 5.27
N SER A 88 -4.44 -8.08 3.97
CA SER A 88 -3.15 -7.79 3.35
C SER A 88 -3.19 -6.41 2.71
N ILE A 89 -2.42 -5.48 3.25
CA ILE A 89 -2.39 -4.10 2.77
C ILE A 89 -1.10 -3.87 1.97
N GLU A 90 -1.24 -3.26 0.80
CA GLU A 90 -0.14 -2.76 -0.01
C GLU A 90 -0.22 -1.23 -0.04
N VAL A 91 0.88 -0.57 0.24
CA VAL A 91 1.05 0.89 0.18
C VAL A 91 2.11 1.23 -0.84
N PHE A 92 2.14 2.48 -1.28
CA PHE A 92 3.30 3.01 -1.96
C PHE A 92 3.80 4.29 -1.30
N ALA A 93 5.07 4.56 -1.54
CA ALA A 93 5.78 5.76 -1.12
C ALA A 93 6.62 6.26 -2.30
N ASP A 94 6.57 7.55 -2.56
CA ASP A 94 7.36 8.25 -3.56
C ASP A 94 7.98 9.48 -2.91
N GLN A 95 9.30 9.59 -2.96
CA GLN A 95 10.05 10.74 -2.50
C GLN A 95 10.97 11.16 -3.64
N GLY A 96 10.55 12.16 -4.43
CA GLY A 96 11.36 12.70 -5.52
C GLY A 96 11.57 11.76 -6.71
N GLY A 97 10.62 10.86 -6.99
CA GLY A 97 10.70 9.90 -8.10
C GLY A 97 11.18 8.51 -7.70
N ILE A 98 11.52 8.28 -6.42
CA ILE A 98 11.87 6.97 -5.90
C ILE A 98 10.60 6.27 -5.40
N LEU A 99 9.83 5.72 -6.34
CA LEU A 99 8.62 4.96 -6.01
C LEU A 99 8.97 3.56 -5.48
N ARG A 100 8.41 3.20 -4.32
CA ARG A 100 8.50 1.87 -3.70
C ARG A 100 7.14 1.41 -3.21
N PHE A 101 6.99 0.09 -3.08
CA PHE A 101 5.75 -0.54 -2.64
C PHE A 101 6.00 -1.39 -1.39
N GLY A 102 5.26 -1.08 -0.33
CA GLY A 102 5.31 -1.77 0.95
C GLY A 102 4.11 -2.68 1.09
N LYS A 103 4.30 -3.90 1.59
CA LYS A 103 3.19 -4.84 1.84
C LYS A 103 3.24 -5.42 3.24
N PHE A 104 2.13 -5.40 3.96
CA PHE A 104 2.01 -6.00 5.28
C PHE A 104 0.68 -6.74 5.43
N ARG A 105 0.59 -7.58 6.48
CA ARG A 105 -0.65 -8.24 6.89
C ARG A 105 -0.91 -7.94 8.35
N TYR A 106 -2.15 -7.64 8.70
CA TYR A 106 -2.57 -7.37 10.07
C TYR A 106 -4.01 -7.83 10.30
N SER A 107 -4.36 -8.07 11.57
CA SER A 107 -5.71 -8.44 11.98
C SER A 107 -6.37 -7.24 12.64
N PHE A 108 -7.30 -6.61 11.93
CA PHE A 108 -8.04 -5.43 12.34
C PHE A 108 -9.22 -5.82 13.22
N VAL A 109 -9.50 -5.01 14.24
CA VAL A 109 -10.64 -5.23 15.14
C VAL A 109 -11.83 -4.36 14.74
N GLU A 110 -13.03 -4.77 15.13
CA GLU A 110 -14.26 -4.02 14.90
C GLU A 110 -14.15 -2.57 15.42
N ASN A 111 -14.60 -1.61 14.61
CA ASN A 111 -14.52 -0.17 14.88
C ASN A 111 -13.11 0.36 15.20
N GLY A 112 -12.06 -0.42 14.91
CA GLY A 112 -10.69 -0.01 15.13
C GLY A 112 -10.29 1.13 14.18
N THR A 113 -9.53 2.10 14.68
CA THR A 113 -8.99 3.20 13.87
C THR A 113 -7.47 3.12 13.86
N TYR A 114 -6.90 2.93 12.67
CA TYR A 114 -5.49 2.64 12.47
C TYR A 114 -4.87 3.62 11.50
N GLN A 115 -3.57 3.87 11.69
CA GLN A 115 -2.77 4.68 10.79
C GLN A 115 -1.53 3.91 10.35
N VAL A 116 -1.21 4.05 9.08
CA VAL A 116 0.04 3.60 8.50
C VAL A 116 0.95 4.83 8.39
N ARG A 117 1.86 4.98 9.35
CA ARG A 117 2.89 6.00 9.31
C ARG A 117 4.01 5.57 8.37
N ILE A 118 4.34 6.42 7.40
CA ILE A 118 5.40 6.17 6.42
C ILE A 118 6.45 7.25 6.54
N THR A 119 7.67 6.84 6.87
CA THR A 119 8.84 7.72 7.06
C THR A 119 9.98 7.27 6.15
N ALA A 120 10.92 8.17 5.85
CA ALA A 120 12.18 7.78 5.21
C ALA A 120 12.99 6.92 6.19
N ALA A 121 13.50 5.77 5.74
CA ALA A 121 14.42 4.98 6.55
C ALA A 121 15.82 5.62 6.55
N GLY A 122 16.67 5.21 7.50
CA GLY A 122 18.07 5.61 7.53
C GLY A 122 18.85 5.00 6.35
N GLY A 123 18.82 5.67 5.20
CA GLY A 123 19.41 5.22 3.95
C GLY A 123 18.74 5.92 2.77
N LYS A 124 19.39 5.97 1.60
CA LYS A 124 18.87 6.73 0.44
C LYS A 124 17.68 6.08 -0.28
N ASP A 125 17.32 4.84 0.07
CA ASP A 125 16.50 4.00 -0.83
C ASP A 125 15.39 3.18 -0.14
N ASP A 126 15.23 3.29 1.18
CA ASP A 126 14.28 2.48 1.97
C ASP A 126 13.29 3.38 2.71
N TYR A 127 12.02 2.98 2.75
CA TYR A 127 10.98 3.59 3.59
C TYR A 127 10.67 2.70 4.78
N THR A 128 10.30 3.31 5.90
CA THR A 128 9.78 2.58 7.07
C THR A 128 8.29 2.79 7.15
N LEU A 129 7.55 1.68 7.19
CA LEU A 129 6.13 1.63 7.50
C LEU A 129 5.93 1.19 8.93
N GLU A 130 5.12 1.94 9.67
CA GLU A 130 4.63 1.60 10.99
C GLU A 130 3.10 1.61 11.01
N LEU A 131 2.51 0.50 11.41
CA LEU A 131 1.08 0.44 11.74
C LEU A 131 0.91 0.80 13.22
N ILE A 132 0.04 1.77 13.49
CA ILE A 132 -0.32 2.22 14.83
C ILE A 132 -1.84 2.29 14.98
N GLU A 133 -2.32 2.25 16.20
CA GLU A 133 -3.69 2.69 16.53
C GLU A 133 -3.71 4.21 16.66
N ALA A 134 -4.71 4.87 16.06
CA ALA A 134 -4.82 6.32 16.08
C ALA A 134 -4.97 6.89 17.51
N GLY A 135 -5.58 6.12 18.42
CA GLY A 135 -5.71 6.48 19.84
C GLY A 135 -4.47 6.16 20.70
N ALA A 136 -3.46 5.47 20.15
CA ALA A 136 -2.25 5.06 20.86
C ALA A 136 -1.00 5.19 19.94
N PRO A 137 -0.66 6.42 19.50
CA PRO A 137 0.35 6.64 18.45
C PRO A 137 1.78 6.24 18.83
N ASP A 138 2.06 6.05 20.12
CA ASP A 138 3.35 5.59 20.64
C ASP A 138 3.50 4.06 20.62
N THR A 139 2.41 3.33 20.40
CA THR A 139 2.40 1.86 20.35
C THR A 139 2.40 1.39 18.90
N VAL A 140 3.57 0.91 18.45
CA VAL A 140 3.72 0.33 17.11
C VAL A 140 3.25 -1.11 17.10
N LEU A 141 2.20 -1.37 16.33
CA LEU A 141 1.62 -2.71 16.14
C LEU A 141 2.40 -3.53 15.13
N LYS A 142 3.01 -2.87 14.14
CA LYS A 142 3.81 -3.52 13.11
C LYS A 142 4.80 -2.55 12.47
N THR A 143 6.02 -3.00 12.26
CA THR A 143 7.05 -2.24 11.51
C THR A 143 7.53 -3.05 10.31
N LYS A 144 7.82 -2.37 9.20
CA LYS A 144 8.44 -2.97 8.03
C LYS A 144 9.20 -1.94 7.20
N ASN A 145 10.42 -2.29 6.77
CA ASN A 145 11.17 -1.52 5.78
C ASN A 145 10.89 -2.05 4.36
N PHE A 146 10.83 -1.16 3.37
CA PHE A 146 10.49 -1.51 1.98
C PHE A 146 10.96 -0.46 0.96
#